data_AF-A0A6I1QVQ5-F1
#
_entry.id   AF-A0A6I1QVQ5-F1
#
_cell.length_a   1.000
_cell.length_b   1.000
_cell.length_c   1.000
_cell.angle_alpha   90.00
_cell.angle_beta   90.00
_cell.angle_gamma   90.00
#
_symmetry.space_group_name_H-M   'P 1'
#
loop_
_entity.id
_entity.type
_entity.pdbx_description
1 polymer ?
#
loop_
_entity_poly.entity_id
_entity_poly.type
_entity_poly.pdbx_seq_one_letter_code
_entity_poly.pdbx_strand_id
1 'polypeptide(L)'
;MSLWSKTRQELNELVNRHFETPEYQYFFSVKLTPERQKVIDLHYPHYIKSRRDCWGAAAVRAPLDVKRAIWEHEKDELIFDKRLGSAHLTDEQMAEATAETNLLPAVRTVFFAWMHLATTRPWIESLMVNHITERKNNPAIVKGGGFTARFAHKKVADLGGSVETLDANTKVHMVADEDHSDMFEPIFDK
;
A
#
# COMPACT_ATOMS: atom_id res chain seq x y z
N MET A 1 -13.54 -12.37 24.89
CA MET A 1 -12.08 -12.18 24.76
C MET A 1 -11.81 -11.84 23.31
N SER A 2 -11.05 -10.78 23.05
CA SER A 2 -10.69 -10.40 21.68
C SER A 2 -9.95 -11.54 20.98
N LEU A 3 -10.29 -11.78 19.71
CA LEU A 3 -9.56 -12.74 18.87
C LEU A 3 -8.31 -12.09 18.25
N TRP A 4 -8.10 -10.79 18.48
CA TRP A 4 -7.09 -10.02 17.79
C TRP A 4 -5.68 -10.58 17.93
N SER A 5 -5.25 -10.95 19.14
CA SER A 5 -3.89 -11.50 19.32
C SER A 5 -3.62 -12.71 18.41
N LYS A 6 -4.61 -13.58 18.23
CA LYS A 6 -4.49 -14.76 17.35
C LYS A 6 -4.52 -14.33 15.88
N THR A 7 -5.52 -13.55 15.48
CA THR A 7 -5.68 -13.05 14.11
C THR A 7 -4.44 -12.26 13.66
N ARG A 8 -3.88 -11.43 14.53
CA ARG A 8 -2.67 -10.65 14.28
C ARG A 8 -1.48 -11.53 13.95
N GLN A 9 -1.29 -12.62 14.69
CA GLN A 9 -0.23 -13.57 14.41
C GLN A 9 -0.44 -14.25 13.04
N GLU A 10 -1.67 -14.69 12.76
CA GLU A 10 -2.01 -15.31 11.47
C GLU A 10 -1.79 -14.34 10.29
N LEU A 11 -2.11 -13.05 10.47
CA LEU A 11 -1.86 -12.01 9.48
C LEU A 11 -0.35 -11.74 9.29
N ASN A 12 0.44 -11.73 10.36
CA ASN A 12 1.89 -11.60 10.28
C ASN A 12 2.52 -12.76 9.49
N GLU A 13 2.05 -13.98 9.74
CA GLU A 13 2.46 -15.17 8.98
C GLU A 13 2.00 -15.10 7.52
N LEU A 14 0.78 -14.60 7.26
CA LEU A 14 0.26 -14.41 5.91
C LEU A 14 1.11 -13.42 5.10
N VAL A 15 1.42 -12.24 5.63
CA VAL A 15 2.20 -11.24 4.88
C VAL A 15 3.62 -11.71 4.61
N ASN A 16 4.25 -12.47 5.52
CA ASN A 16 5.55 -13.08 5.26
C ASN A 16 5.47 -14.15 4.17
N ARG A 17 4.50 -15.07 4.24
CA ARG A 17 4.29 -16.09 3.20
C ARG A 17 3.98 -15.50 1.83
N HIS A 18 3.38 -14.32 1.77
CA HIS A 18 3.14 -13.63 0.50
C HIS A 18 4.43 -13.37 -0.30
N PHE A 19 5.55 -13.09 0.37
CA PHE A 19 6.85 -12.92 -0.29
C PHE A 19 7.49 -14.24 -0.74
N GLU A 20 6.95 -15.37 -0.27
CA GLU A 20 7.38 -16.72 -0.65
C GLU A 20 6.57 -17.27 -1.83
N THR A 21 5.53 -16.57 -2.29
CA THR A 21 4.73 -17.06 -3.43
C THR A 21 5.54 -17.00 -4.73
N PRO A 22 5.25 -17.90 -5.69
CA PRO A 22 5.93 -17.90 -6.99
C PRO A 22 5.85 -16.55 -7.71
N GLU A 23 4.74 -15.82 -7.57
CA GLU A 23 4.53 -14.52 -8.21
C GLU A 23 5.47 -13.45 -7.65
N TYR A 24 5.63 -13.37 -6.32
CA TYR A 24 6.53 -12.40 -5.69
C TYR A 24 7.99 -12.77 -5.91
N GLN A 25 8.33 -14.06 -5.80
CA GLN A 25 9.68 -14.53 -6.13
C GLN A 25 10.04 -14.22 -7.59
N TYR A 26 9.11 -14.48 -8.51
CA TYR A 26 9.29 -14.15 -9.91
C TYR A 26 9.46 -12.64 -10.11
N PHE A 27 8.56 -11.81 -9.57
CA PHE A 27 8.61 -10.36 -9.67
C PHE A 27 9.96 -9.78 -9.24
N PHE A 28 10.49 -10.23 -8.09
CA PHE A 28 11.78 -9.73 -7.60
C PHE A 28 12.98 -10.34 -8.35
N SER A 29 12.87 -11.56 -8.91
CA SER A 29 13.94 -12.20 -9.69
C SER A 29 14.14 -11.59 -11.09
N VAL A 30 13.08 -11.05 -11.70
CA VAL A 30 13.13 -10.50 -13.06
C VAL A 30 13.83 -9.15 -13.04
N LYS A 31 14.93 -8.99 -13.78
CA LYS A 31 15.66 -7.70 -13.88
C LYS A 31 14.73 -6.55 -14.27
N LEU A 32 14.75 -5.47 -13.49
CA LEU A 32 14.04 -4.24 -13.82
C LEU A 32 14.83 -3.48 -14.89
N THR A 33 14.19 -3.18 -16.02
CA THR A 33 14.76 -2.30 -17.05
C THR A 33 13.98 -0.98 -17.08
N PRO A 34 14.52 0.09 -17.67
CA PRO A 34 13.78 1.35 -17.81
C PRO A 34 12.40 1.18 -18.44
N GLU A 35 12.27 0.30 -19.44
CA GLU A 35 10.99 0.00 -20.11
C GLU A 35 10.01 -0.71 -19.17
N ARG A 36 10.50 -1.63 -18.34
CA ARG A 36 9.66 -2.31 -17.32
C ARG A 36 9.26 -1.37 -16.19
N GLN A 37 10.14 -0.43 -15.81
CA GLN A 37 9.82 0.59 -14.83
C GLN A 37 8.69 1.50 -15.33
N LYS A 38 8.71 1.92 -16.60
CA LYS A 38 7.61 2.68 -17.22
C LYS A 38 6.26 1.95 -17.14
N VAL A 39 6.26 0.63 -17.32
CA VAL A 39 5.03 -0.16 -17.13
C VAL A 39 4.54 -0.07 -15.69
N ILE A 40 5.41 -0.13 -14.69
CA ILE A 40 5.02 0.01 -13.28
C ILE A 40 4.50 1.43 -13.00
N ASP A 41 5.21 2.44 -13.48
CA ASP A 41 4.87 3.86 -13.29
C ASP A 41 3.51 4.21 -13.88
N LEU A 42 3.15 3.62 -15.03
CA LEU A 42 1.82 3.78 -15.64
C LEU A 42 0.69 3.34 -14.68
N HIS A 43 0.89 2.29 -13.89
CA HIS A 43 -0.15 1.73 -13.02
C HIS A 43 -0.17 2.35 -11.62
N TYR A 44 0.95 2.92 -11.17
CA TYR A 44 1.13 3.32 -9.78
C TYR A 44 0.18 4.46 -9.33
N PRO A 45 -0.03 5.54 -10.09
CA PRO A 45 -1.03 6.55 -9.74
C PRO A 45 -2.45 5.99 -9.59
N HIS A 46 -2.84 5.07 -10.48
CA HIS A 46 -4.14 4.40 -10.38
C HIS A 46 -4.25 3.49 -9.16
N TYR A 47 -3.16 2.85 -8.74
CA TYR A 47 -3.10 2.11 -7.48
C TYR A 47 -3.31 3.04 -6.28
N ILE A 48 -2.58 4.17 -6.20
CA ILE A 48 -2.72 5.11 -5.09
C ILE A 48 -4.15 5.67 -5.02
N LYS A 49 -4.69 6.12 -6.16
CA LYS A 49 -6.08 6.62 -6.24
C LYS A 49 -7.07 5.56 -5.76
N SER A 50 -6.94 4.33 -6.24
CA SER A 50 -7.83 3.22 -5.87
C SER A 50 -7.74 2.89 -4.37
N ARG A 51 -6.55 3.00 -3.76
CA ARG A 51 -6.34 2.82 -2.32
C ARG A 51 -7.11 3.87 -1.51
N ARG A 52 -7.10 5.14 -1.94
CA ARG A 52 -7.89 6.22 -1.29
C ARG A 52 -9.38 5.96 -1.39
N ASP A 53 -9.86 5.55 -2.57
CA ASP A 53 -11.27 5.17 -2.74
C ASP A 53 -11.65 4.01 -1.79
N CYS A 54 -10.77 3.02 -1.60
CA CYS A 54 -11.01 1.87 -0.71
C CYS A 54 -11.00 2.24 0.78
N TRP A 55 -10.10 3.14 1.21
CA TRP A 55 -10.11 3.69 2.57
C TRP A 55 -11.37 4.51 2.83
N GLY A 56 -11.78 5.35 1.88
CA GLY A 56 -13.05 6.07 1.93
C GLY A 56 -14.25 5.13 2.05
N ALA A 57 -14.28 4.05 1.27
CA ALA A 57 -15.33 3.03 1.33
C ALA A 57 -15.39 2.34 2.72
N ALA A 58 -14.24 1.98 3.29
CA ALA A 58 -14.17 1.40 4.64
C ALA A 58 -14.75 2.36 5.70
N ALA A 59 -14.49 3.66 5.56
CA ALA A 59 -14.99 4.67 6.47
C ALA A 59 -16.52 4.82 6.43
N VAL A 60 -17.20 4.54 5.32
CA VAL A 60 -18.67 4.75 5.19
C VAL A 60 -19.44 4.05 6.30
N ARG A 61 -19.13 2.78 6.56
CA ARG A 61 -19.88 1.91 7.50
C ARG A 61 -19.24 1.77 8.87
N ALA A 62 -18.08 2.37 9.09
CA ALA A 62 -17.31 2.19 10.31
C ALA A 62 -17.90 2.97 11.51
N PRO A 63 -17.64 2.52 12.75
CA PRO A 63 -17.89 3.31 13.95
C PRO A 63 -17.12 4.65 13.95
N LEU A 64 -17.55 5.62 14.76
CA LEU A 64 -16.98 6.97 14.75
C LEU A 64 -15.49 7.03 15.11
N ASP A 65 -15.04 6.22 16.07
CA ASP A 65 -13.63 6.17 16.44
C ASP A 65 -12.77 5.59 15.31
N VAL A 66 -13.27 4.58 14.60
CA VAL A 66 -12.62 4.01 13.42
C VAL A 66 -12.57 5.01 12.27
N LYS A 67 -13.66 5.74 12.00
CA LYS A 67 -13.68 6.82 11.00
C LYS A 67 -12.61 7.89 11.27
N ARG A 68 -12.40 8.25 12.54
CA ARG A 68 -11.37 9.22 12.93
C ARG A 68 -9.97 8.69 12.66
N ALA A 69 -9.70 7.42 12.97
CA ALA A 69 -8.40 6.82 12.67
C ALA A 69 -8.13 6.75 11.16
N ILE A 70 -9.12 6.35 10.36
CA ILE A 70 -9.02 6.38 8.90
C ILE A 70 -8.76 7.81 8.42
N TRP A 71 -9.46 8.81 8.97
CA TRP A 71 -9.25 10.21 8.58
C TRP A 71 -7.84 10.71 8.89
N GLU A 72 -7.28 10.37 10.05
CA GLU A 72 -5.89 10.75 10.37
C GLU A 72 -4.88 10.10 9.43
N HIS A 73 -5.10 8.84 9.04
CA HIS A 73 -4.31 8.19 7.99
C HIS A 73 -4.47 8.92 6.63
N GLU A 74 -5.70 9.20 6.21
CA GLU A 74 -5.98 9.82 4.91
C GLU A 74 -5.45 11.26 4.81
N LYS A 75 -5.26 11.98 5.92
CA LYS A 75 -4.67 13.32 5.91
C LYS A 75 -3.24 13.33 5.40
N ASP A 76 -2.41 12.38 5.84
CA ASP A 76 -1.04 12.26 5.34
C ASP A 76 -1.05 11.99 3.83
N GLU A 77 -1.97 11.13 3.41
CA GLU A 77 -1.98 10.56 2.06
C GLU A 77 -2.60 11.50 1.01
N LEU A 78 -3.73 12.14 1.34
CA LEU A 78 -4.48 13.01 0.43
C LEU A 78 -4.09 14.49 0.52
N ILE A 79 -3.68 14.97 1.69
CA ILE A 79 -3.52 16.41 1.92
C ILE A 79 -2.04 16.76 1.97
N PHE A 80 -1.32 16.24 2.97
CA PHE A 80 0.06 16.60 3.19
C PHE A 80 0.73 15.66 4.19
N ASP A 81 1.71 14.89 3.72
CA ASP A 81 2.62 14.17 4.60
C ASP A 81 3.84 15.06 4.86
N LYS A 82 4.08 15.41 6.13
CA LYS A 82 5.23 16.21 6.54
C LYS A 82 6.57 15.59 6.19
N ARG A 83 6.64 14.26 6.11
CA ARG A 83 7.84 13.49 5.73
C ARG A 83 8.12 13.63 4.25
N LEU A 84 7.08 13.79 3.44
CA LEU A 84 7.14 13.92 1.99
C LEU A 84 7.26 15.39 1.54
N GLY A 85 6.64 16.31 2.28
CA GLY A 85 6.46 17.71 1.86
C GLY A 85 5.37 17.89 0.79
N SER A 86 4.54 16.88 0.54
CA SER A 86 3.41 16.92 -0.40
C SER A 86 2.36 15.85 -0.04
N ALA A 87 1.25 15.82 -0.78
CA ALA A 87 0.40 14.64 -0.85
C ALA A 87 1.13 13.48 -1.55
N HIS A 88 0.70 12.26 -1.31
CA HIS A 88 1.31 11.04 -1.88
C HIS A 88 1.01 10.85 -3.36
N LEU A 89 0.00 11.56 -3.86
CA LEU A 89 -0.38 11.62 -5.26
C LEU A 89 -0.87 13.04 -5.57
N THR A 90 -0.30 13.67 -6.60
CA THR A 90 -0.70 15.01 -7.04
C THR A 90 -1.69 14.96 -8.20
N ASP A 91 -2.44 16.06 -8.39
CA ASP A 91 -3.36 16.21 -9.53
C ASP A 91 -2.62 16.11 -10.88
N GLU A 92 -1.38 16.61 -10.95
CA GLU A 92 -0.53 16.53 -12.14
C GLU A 92 -0.16 15.09 -12.48
N GLN A 93 0.29 14.31 -11.48
CA GLN A 93 0.59 12.88 -11.66
C GLN A 93 -0.64 12.08 -12.10
N MET A 94 -1.83 12.44 -11.58
CA MET A 94 -3.08 11.81 -12.01
C MET A 94 -3.49 12.21 -13.42
N ALA A 95 -3.32 13.47 -13.80
CA ALA A 95 -3.61 13.95 -15.14
C ALA A 95 -2.72 13.25 -16.18
N GLU A 96 -1.42 13.11 -15.89
CA GLU A 96 -0.47 12.38 -16.72
C GLU A 96 -0.86 10.90 -16.87
N ALA A 97 -1.13 10.21 -15.76
CA ALA A 97 -1.53 8.80 -15.79
C ALA A 97 -2.84 8.57 -16.56
N THR A 98 -3.79 9.50 -16.47
CA THR A 98 -5.10 9.37 -17.13
C THR A 98 -5.05 9.72 -18.61
N ALA A 99 -4.05 10.48 -19.07
CA ALA A 99 -3.86 10.81 -20.48
C ALA A 99 -3.56 9.55 -21.32
N GLU A 100 -2.92 8.54 -20.72
CA GLU A 100 -2.66 7.24 -21.34
C GLU A 100 -3.56 6.15 -20.76
N THR A 101 -4.66 5.81 -21.43
CA THR A 101 -5.59 4.76 -20.94
C THR A 101 -5.08 3.33 -21.22
N ASN A 102 -3.92 2.98 -20.66
CA ASN A 102 -3.21 1.73 -20.96
C ASN A 102 -3.09 0.75 -19.78
N LEU A 103 -3.94 0.90 -18.74
CA LEU A 103 -3.98 -0.08 -17.64
C LEU A 103 -4.13 -1.52 -18.19
N LEU A 104 -3.31 -2.44 -17.71
CA LEU A 104 -3.43 -3.84 -18.06
C LEU A 104 -4.78 -4.38 -17.54
N PRO A 105 -5.48 -5.25 -18.30
CA PRO A 105 -6.76 -5.83 -17.87
C PRO A 105 -6.70 -6.46 -16.47
N ALA A 106 -5.62 -7.21 -16.19
CA ALA A 106 -5.44 -7.83 -14.87
C ALA A 106 -5.33 -6.80 -13.73
N VAL A 107 -4.69 -5.65 -13.97
CA VAL A 107 -4.58 -4.59 -12.96
C VAL A 107 -5.93 -3.95 -12.70
N ARG A 108 -6.72 -3.68 -13.75
CA ARG A 108 -8.11 -3.22 -13.60
C ARG A 108 -8.93 -4.21 -12.78
N THR A 109 -8.82 -5.51 -13.07
CA THR A 109 -9.53 -6.56 -12.32
C THR A 109 -9.18 -6.54 -10.84
N VAL A 110 -7.90 -6.40 -10.49
CA VAL A 110 -7.48 -6.34 -9.07
C VAL A 110 -8.01 -5.09 -8.38
N PHE A 111 -8.01 -3.93 -9.04
CA PHE A 111 -8.57 -2.71 -8.46
C PHE A 111 -10.09 -2.82 -8.22
N PHE A 112 -10.83 -3.38 -9.17
CA PHE A 112 -12.27 -3.62 -8.98
C PHE A 112 -12.55 -4.66 -7.89
N ALA A 113 -11.73 -5.71 -7.78
CA ALA A 113 -11.86 -6.70 -6.73
C ALA A 113 -11.61 -6.08 -5.34
N TRP A 114 -10.59 -5.23 -5.21
CA TRP A 114 -10.33 -4.51 -3.96
C TRP A 114 -11.48 -3.57 -3.59
N MET A 115 -11.94 -2.76 -4.55
CA MET A 115 -13.09 -1.88 -4.35
C MET A 115 -14.35 -2.66 -3.94
N HIS A 116 -14.60 -3.81 -4.58
CA HIS A 116 -15.71 -4.68 -4.23
C HIS A 116 -15.60 -5.15 -2.78
N LEU A 117 -14.44 -5.63 -2.34
CA LEU A 117 -14.23 -6.03 -0.95
C LEU A 117 -14.44 -4.85 0.01
N ALA A 118 -13.85 -3.68 -0.29
CA ALA A 118 -13.95 -2.51 0.56
C ALA A 118 -15.40 -1.99 0.71
N THR A 119 -16.22 -2.12 -0.34
CA THR A 119 -17.60 -1.62 -0.37
C THR A 119 -18.67 -2.63 0.03
N THR A 120 -18.38 -3.93 0.00
CA THR A 120 -19.40 -4.96 0.27
C THR A 120 -19.25 -5.63 1.63
N ARG A 121 -18.03 -5.68 2.19
CA ARG A 121 -17.76 -6.38 3.45
C ARG A 121 -18.22 -5.57 4.68
N PRO A 122 -18.40 -6.22 5.84
CA PRO A 122 -18.52 -5.53 7.12
C PRO A 122 -17.35 -4.57 7.35
N TRP A 123 -17.57 -3.49 8.12
CA TRP A 123 -16.58 -2.42 8.26
C TRP A 123 -15.21 -2.91 8.74
N ILE A 124 -15.16 -3.91 9.63
CA ILE A 124 -13.91 -4.44 10.19
C ILE A 124 -13.13 -5.25 9.16
N GLU A 125 -13.82 -6.01 8.31
CA GLU A 125 -13.21 -6.73 7.18
C GLU A 125 -12.72 -5.75 6.12
N SER A 126 -13.52 -4.72 5.81
CA SER A 126 -13.14 -3.65 4.88
C SER A 126 -11.91 -2.88 5.38
N LEU A 127 -11.85 -2.58 6.69
CA LEU A 127 -10.68 -1.99 7.32
C LEU A 127 -9.45 -2.91 7.17
N MET A 128 -9.60 -4.21 7.45
CA MET A 128 -8.51 -5.19 7.32
C MET A 128 -7.99 -5.32 5.87
N VAL A 129 -8.89 -5.33 4.89
CA VAL A 129 -8.55 -5.37 3.46
C VAL A 129 -7.66 -4.20 3.05
N ASN A 130 -7.83 -3.02 3.66
CA ASN A 130 -6.94 -1.88 3.44
C ASN A 130 -5.67 -1.98 4.29
N HIS A 131 -5.83 -2.26 5.58
CA HIS A 131 -4.75 -2.32 6.56
C HIS A 131 -3.65 -3.34 6.20
N ILE A 132 -4.00 -4.46 5.57
CA ILE A 132 -3.01 -5.46 5.12
C ILE A 132 -1.98 -4.88 4.14
N THR A 133 -2.33 -3.79 3.44
CA THR A 133 -1.41 -3.08 2.54
C THR A 133 -0.38 -2.22 3.29
N GLU A 134 -0.67 -1.80 4.51
CA GLU A 134 0.32 -1.18 5.42
C GLU A 134 1.20 -2.28 6.04
N ARG A 135 0.56 -3.36 6.55
CA ARG A 135 1.29 -4.45 7.22
C ARG A 135 2.35 -5.12 6.34
N LYS A 136 2.09 -5.28 5.04
CA LYS A 136 3.06 -5.86 4.10
C LYS A 136 4.32 -4.99 3.91
N ASN A 137 4.28 -3.74 4.32
CA ASN A 137 5.39 -2.81 4.24
C ASN A 137 6.10 -2.59 5.58
N ASN A 138 5.46 -2.94 6.70
CA ASN A 138 6.05 -2.83 8.02
C ASN A 138 7.28 -3.77 8.18
N PRO A 139 8.51 -3.23 8.33
CA PRO A 139 9.72 -4.03 8.43
C PRO A 139 9.86 -4.77 9.77
N ALA A 140 9.15 -4.36 10.82
CA ALA A 140 9.07 -5.11 12.07
C ALA A 140 8.27 -6.41 11.92
N ILE A 141 7.39 -6.49 10.91
CA ILE A 141 6.57 -7.67 10.62
C ILE A 141 7.19 -8.53 9.52
N VAL A 142 7.59 -7.91 8.40
CA VAL A 142 8.04 -8.62 7.20
C VAL A 142 9.54 -8.88 7.26
N LYS A 143 9.91 -10.16 7.36
CA LYS A 143 11.31 -10.60 7.38
C LYS A 143 12.02 -10.18 6.10
N GLY A 144 13.19 -9.55 6.23
CA GLY A 144 13.97 -9.05 5.10
C GLY A 144 13.45 -7.77 4.45
N GLY A 145 12.49 -7.09 5.09
CA GLY A 145 11.94 -5.80 4.67
C GLY A 145 10.64 -5.91 3.89
N GLY A 146 9.81 -4.87 3.98
CA GLY A 146 8.54 -4.75 3.25
C GLY A 146 8.71 -4.61 1.73
N PHE A 147 7.58 -4.57 1.02
CA PHE A 147 7.59 -4.45 -0.45
C PHE A 147 8.33 -3.20 -0.92
N THR A 148 8.03 -2.03 -0.33
CA THR A 148 8.64 -0.76 -0.73
C THR A 148 10.17 -0.80 -0.61
N ALA A 149 10.70 -1.28 0.52
CA ALA A 149 12.15 -1.39 0.74
C ALA A 149 12.82 -2.36 -0.25
N ARG A 150 12.19 -3.52 -0.51
CA ARG A 150 12.70 -4.49 -1.49
C ARG A 150 12.72 -3.90 -2.90
N PHE A 151 11.67 -3.18 -3.27
CA PHE A 151 11.55 -2.58 -4.59
C PHE A 151 12.52 -1.39 -4.77
N ALA A 152 12.75 -0.59 -3.72
CA ALA A 152 13.77 0.45 -3.69
C ALA A 152 15.18 -0.11 -3.95
N HIS A 153 15.56 -1.18 -3.23
CA HIS A 153 16.84 -1.85 -3.46
C HIS A 153 16.95 -2.47 -4.86
N LYS A 154 15.84 -2.99 -5.40
CA LYS A 154 15.78 -3.48 -6.77
C LYS A 154 16.03 -2.37 -7.79
N LYS A 155 15.39 -1.21 -7.63
CA LYS A 155 15.63 -0.03 -8.50
C LYS A 155 17.11 0.32 -8.52
N VAL A 156 17.74 0.43 -7.35
CA VAL A 156 19.18 0.75 -7.23
C VAL A 156 20.05 -0.33 -7.88
N ALA A 157 19.78 -1.61 -7.62
CA ALA A 157 20.57 -2.72 -8.15
C ALA A 157 20.47 -2.86 -9.68
N ASP A 158 19.27 -2.66 -10.24
CA ASP A 158 19.00 -2.96 -11.65
C ASP A 158 19.11 -1.73 -12.57
N LEU A 159 18.77 -0.53 -12.07
CA LEU A 159 18.79 0.73 -12.82
C LEU A 159 19.96 1.65 -12.45
N GLY A 160 20.69 1.33 -11.37
CA GLY A 160 21.77 2.14 -10.83
C GLY A 160 21.29 3.27 -9.90
N GLY A 161 22.22 4.11 -9.46
CA GLY A 161 21.96 5.20 -8.53
C GLY A 161 22.12 4.78 -7.07
N SER A 162 21.35 5.43 -6.19
CA SER A 162 21.39 5.24 -4.74
C SER A 162 20.00 5.40 -4.12
N VAL A 163 19.79 4.95 -2.89
CA VAL A 163 18.49 5.09 -2.21
C VAL A 163 18.12 6.56 -2.05
N GLU A 164 19.11 7.42 -1.83
CA GLU A 164 18.98 8.87 -1.67
C GLU A 164 18.40 9.54 -2.93
N THR A 165 18.72 8.99 -4.10
CA THR A 165 18.26 9.47 -5.41
C THR A 165 16.88 8.96 -5.82
N LEU A 166 16.26 8.06 -5.03
CA LEU A 166 14.89 7.62 -5.27
C LEU A 166 13.88 8.74 -4.98
N ASP A 167 12.68 8.59 -5.57
CA ASP A 167 11.57 9.51 -5.34
C ASP A 167 11.21 9.58 -3.85
N ALA A 168 10.71 10.75 -3.44
CA ALA A 168 10.46 11.03 -2.03
C ALA A 168 9.37 10.13 -1.45
N ASN A 169 8.36 9.74 -2.25
CA ASN A 169 7.30 8.83 -1.82
C ASN A 169 7.86 7.44 -1.44
N THR A 170 8.71 6.86 -2.30
CA THR A 170 9.40 5.60 -2.01
C THR A 170 10.21 5.68 -0.71
N LYS A 171 10.96 6.76 -0.49
CA LYS A 171 11.77 6.94 0.73
C LYS A 171 10.92 7.06 1.99
N VAL A 172 9.80 7.78 1.92
CA VAL A 172 8.88 7.92 3.06
C VAL A 172 8.26 6.57 3.42
N HIS A 173 7.72 5.83 2.46
CA HIS A 173 7.09 4.52 2.72
C HIS A 173 8.07 3.42 3.14
N MET A 174 9.39 3.62 3.01
CA MET A 174 10.37 2.71 3.61
C MET A 174 10.41 2.79 5.15
N VAL A 175 9.85 3.86 5.73
CA VAL A 175 9.87 4.14 7.18
C VAL A 175 8.47 4.35 7.75
N ALA A 176 7.62 5.09 7.03
CA ALA A 176 6.28 5.52 7.44
C ALA A 176 5.30 4.37 7.72
N ASP A 177 5.47 3.25 7.02
CA ASP A 177 4.47 2.18 6.99
C ASP A 177 4.44 1.36 8.30
N GLU A 178 5.43 1.53 9.20
CA GLU A 178 5.35 1.03 10.58
C GLU A 178 4.27 1.79 11.37
N ASP A 179 4.32 3.12 11.37
CA ASP A 179 3.34 3.96 12.06
C ASP A 179 1.92 3.73 11.53
N HIS A 180 1.76 3.68 10.20
CA HIS A 180 0.46 3.44 9.56
C HIS A 180 -0.06 2.03 9.79
N SER A 181 0.82 1.02 9.91
CA SER A 181 0.43 -0.33 10.34
C SER A 181 -0.07 -0.33 11.78
N ASP A 182 0.64 0.34 12.68
CA ASP A 182 0.43 0.15 14.11
C ASP A 182 -0.71 1.01 14.67
N MET A 183 -1.04 2.12 14.00
CA MET A 183 -2.12 3.03 14.43
C MET A 183 -3.51 2.35 14.52
N PHE A 184 -3.73 1.27 13.77
CA PHE A 184 -5.01 0.54 13.77
C PHE A 184 -5.05 -0.64 14.76
N GLU A 185 -3.93 -1.03 15.36
CA GLU A 185 -3.87 -2.12 16.35
C GLU A 185 -4.87 -1.94 17.51
N PRO A 186 -5.03 -0.74 18.11
CA PRO A 186 -6.00 -0.54 19.20
C PRO A 186 -7.46 -0.62 18.75
N ILE A 187 -7.75 -0.51 17.44
CA ILE A 187 -9.10 -0.67 16.91
C ILE A 187 -9.49 -2.14 16.84
N PHE A 188 -8.57 -3.00 16.43
CA PHE A 188 -8.83 -4.43 16.30
C PHE A 188 -8.88 -5.17 17.64
N ASP A 189 -8.21 -4.64 18.67
CA ASP A 189 -8.17 -5.27 20.00
C ASP A 189 -9.49 -5.12 20.79
N LYS A 190 -10.35 -4.18 20.41
CA LYS A 190 -11.65 -3.92 21.06
C LYS A 190 -12.71 -4.98 20.73
#